data_AF-A0A2V2UC17-F1
#
_entry.id   AF-A0A2V2UC17-F1
#
_cell.length_a   1.000
_cell.length_b   1.000
_cell.length_c   1.000
_cell.angle_alpha   90.00
_cell.angle_beta   90.00
_cell.angle_gamma   90.00
#
_symmetry.space_group_name_H-M   'P 1'
#
loop_
_entity.id
_entity.type
_entity.pdbx_description
1 polymer ?
#
loop_
_entity_poly.entity_id
_entity_poly.type
_entity_poly.pdbx_seq_one_letter_code
_entity_poly.pdbx_strand_id
1 'polypeptide(L)'
;MWEQGQKNTDIGYNTNQIRRLLEVCDDRIKVMVLLFASTGMRLGALPTLKMRNFRSVNIENDKQIKLYQITIYEGEPEEYITFCTPECSAAIDSYLSYRERSDEKIVPNTPLIRAIR
;
A
#
# COMPACT_ATOMS: atom_id res chain seq x y z
N MET A 1 3.05 26.87 37.85
CA MET A 1 2.43 26.96 36.51
C MET A 1 3.06 25.86 35.67
N TRP A 2 2.42 24.68 35.58
CA TRP A 2 2.91 23.61 34.72
C TRP A 2 2.46 23.93 33.29
N GLU A 3 3.40 23.99 32.36
CA GLU A 3 3.12 24.13 30.93
C GLU A 3 2.25 22.95 30.51
N GLN A 4 1.05 23.25 30.01
CA GLN A 4 0.16 22.23 29.48
C GLN A 4 0.82 21.66 28.22
N GLY A 5 1.34 20.43 28.32
CA GLY A 5 1.84 19.68 27.19
C GLY A 5 0.77 19.64 26.10
N GLN A 6 1.12 20.15 24.93
CA GLN A 6 0.25 20.22 23.76
C GLN A 6 -0.29 18.82 23.46
N LYS A 7 -1.60 18.62 23.65
CA LYS A 7 -2.28 17.35 23.38
C LYS A 7 -2.14 17.08 21.88
N ASN A 8 -1.25 16.17 21.50
CA ASN A 8 -1.07 15.78 20.11
C ASN A 8 -2.28 14.95 19.69
N THR A 9 -3.32 15.61 19.19
CA THR A 9 -4.48 14.93 18.61
C THR A 9 -4.04 14.31 17.30
N ASP A 10 -3.94 12.99 17.26
CA ASP A 10 -3.70 12.23 16.04
C ASP A 10 -4.91 12.44 15.10
N ILE A 11 -4.73 13.26 14.07
CA ILE A 11 -5.77 13.58 13.08
C ILE A 11 -5.36 12.94 11.76
N GLY A 12 -6.21 12.07 11.24
CA GLY A 12 -6.01 11.45 9.93
C GLY A 12 -6.03 12.48 8.79
N TYR A 13 -5.26 12.20 7.74
CA TYR A 13 -5.24 13.04 6.55
C TYR A 13 -6.58 13.01 5.81
N ASN A 14 -7.03 14.17 5.36
CA ASN A 14 -8.17 14.27 4.45
C ASN A 14 -7.76 14.02 2.99
N THR A 15 -8.74 13.83 2.11
CA THR A 15 -8.52 13.51 0.69
C THR A 15 -7.68 14.56 -0.05
N ASN A 16 -7.78 15.85 0.31
CA ASN A 16 -6.98 16.90 -0.33
C ASN A 16 -5.51 16.81 0.08
N GLN A 17 -5.24 16.49 1.34
CA GLN A 17 -3.87 16.28 1.81
C GLN A 17 -3.26 15.02 1.21
N ILE A 18 -4.04 13.92 1.12
CA ILE A 18 -3.60 12.69 0.43
C ILE A 18 -3.30 12.99 -1.03
N ARG A 19 -4.18 13.71 -1.75
CA ARG A 19 -3.93 14.12 -3.13
C ARG A 19 -2.61 14.89 -3.27
N ARG A 20 -2.34 15.83 -2.37
CA ARG A 20 -1.09 16.60 -2.38
C ARG A 20 0.14 15.73 -2.17
N LEU A 21 0.05 14.70 -1.32
CA LEU A 21 1.14 13.72 -1.16
C LEU A 21 1.37 12.95 -2.45
N LEU A 22 0.31 12.52 -3.13
CA LEU A 22 0.37 11.75 -4.37
C LEU A 22 0.97 12.54 -5.55
N GLU A 23 0.86 13.87 -5.54
CA GLU A 23 1.44 14.76 -6.55
C GLU A 23 2.97 14.86 -6.48
N VAL A 24 3.55 14.67 -5.30
CA VAL A 24 4.98 14.92 -5.06
C VAL A 24 5.80 13.65 -4.79
N CYS A 25 5.14 12.54 -4.46
CA CYS A 25 5.82 11.31 -4.10
C CYS A 25 6.33 10.53 -5.32
N ASP A 26 7.46 9.83 -5.15
CA ASP A 26 7.91 8.81 -6.08
C ASP A 26 6.96 7.59 -6.11
N ASP A 27 7.13 6.69 -7.08
CA ASP A 27 6.23 5.55 -7.24
C ASP A 27 6.25 4.60 -6.04
N ARG A 28 7.37 4.48 -5.32
CA ARG A 28 7.44 3.63 -4.12
C ARG A 28 6.58 4.21 -3.00
N ILE A 29 6.74 5.50 -2.72
CA ILE A 29 5.98 6.20 -1.68
C ILE A 29 4.50 6.29 -2.09
N LYS A 30 4.19 6.48 -3.37
CA LYS A 30 2.82 6.46 -3.91
C LYS A 30 2.08 5.18 -3.55
N VAL A 31 2.72 4.02 -3.76
CA VAL A 31 2.18 2.72 -3.36
C VAL A 31 1.91 2.66 -1.87
N MET A 32 2.83 3.13 -1.03
CA MET A 32 2.64 3.13 0.43
C MET A 32 1.44 3.97 0.86
N VAL A 33 1.35 5.21 0.35
CA VAL A 33 0.26 6.13 0.69
C VAL A 33 -1.09 5.55 0.30
N LEU A 34 -1.19 5.00 -0.92
CA LEU A 34 -2.43 4.39 -1.40
C LEU A 34 -2.78 3.11 -0.65
N LEU A 35 -1.80 2.28 -0.26
CA LEU A 35 -2.04 1.12 0.58
C LEU A 35 -2.65 1.52 1.93
N PHE A 36 -2.04 2.47 2.63
CA PHE A 36 -2.58 2.93 3.92
C PHE A 36 -3.97 3.53 3.78
N ALA A 37 -4.18 4.37 2.76
CA ALA A 37 -5.47 5.01 2.53
C ALA A 37 -6.58 4.03 2.11
N SER A 38 -6.25 2.96 1.38
CA SER A 38 -7.25 2.04 0.83
C SER A 38 -7.54 0.83 1.71
N THR A 39 -6.54 0.33 2.43
CA THR A 39 -6.65 -0.94 3.18
C THR A 39 -6.90 -0.76 4.67
N GLY A 40 -6.58 0.42 5.22
CA GLY A 40 -6.57 0.67 6.67
C GLY A 40 -5.56 -0.18 7.44
N MET A 41 -4.56 -0.76 6.78
CA MET A 41 -3.56 -1.59 7.44
C MET A 41 -2.67 -0.80 8.41
N ARG A 42 -2.19 -1.48 9.46
CA ARG A 42 -1.19 -0.91 10.38
C ARG A 42 0.15 -0.74 9.68
N LEU A 43 0.92 0.30 10.06
CA LEU A 43 2.26 0.55 9.53
C LEU A 43 3.18 -0.68 9.64
N GLY A 44 3.08 -1.42 10.76
CA GLY A 44 3.90 -2.61 11.02
C GLY A 44 3.68 -3.77 10.04
N ALA A 45 2.56 -3.80 9.30
CA ALA A 45 2.34 -4.81 8.26
C ALA A 45 3.11 -4.53 6.97
N LEU A 46 3.47 -3.27 6.67
CA LEU A 46 4.11 -2.92 5.40
C LEU A 46 5.39 -3.72 5.09
N PRO A 47 6.34 -3.90 6.02
CA PRO A 47 7.56 -4.67 5.73
C PRO A 47 7.33 -6.18 5.59
N THR A 48 6.18 -6.72 6.02
CA THR A 48 5.89 -8.16 5.93
C THR A 48 5.30 -8.55 4.58
N LEU A 49 4.77 -7.58 3.82
CA LEU A 49 4.12 -7.81 2.53
C LEU A 49 5.11 -8.27 1.45
N LYS A 50 4.79 -9.44 0.87
CA LYS A 50 5.46 -10.07 -0.27
C LYS A 50 4.48 -10.23 -1.41
N MET A 51 5.00 -10.42 -2.62
CA MET A 51 4.17 -10.58 -3.82
C MET A 51 3.14 -11.71 -3.73
N ARG A 52 3.46 -12.80 -3.04
CA ARG A 52 2.52 -13.91 -2.79
C ARG A 52 1.27 -13.52 -2.01
N ASN A 53 1.31 -12.42 -1.26
CA ASN A 53 0.18 -11.94 -0.47
C ASN A 53 -0.88 -11.23 -1.32
N PHE A 54 -0.57 -10.95 -2.60
CA PHE A 54 -1.44 -10.20 -3.50
C PHE A 54 -2.10 -11.16 -4.49
N ARG A 55 -3.43 -11.24 -4.43
CA ARG A 55 -4.24 -11.96 -5.40
C ARG A 55 -5.03 -10.95 -6.23
N SER A 56 -4.83 -10.96 -7.54
CA SER A 56 -5.61 -10.15 -8.48
C SER A 56 -7.09 -10.53 -8.43
N VAL A 57 -7.97 -9.53 -8.34
CA VAL A 57 -9.42 -9.68 -8.40
C VAL A 57 -9.94 -8.76 -9.50
N ASN A 58 -10.61 -9.34 -10.50
CA ASN A 58 -11.24 -8.57 -11.56
C ASN A 58 -12.75 -8.48 -11.25
N ILE A 59 -13.26 -7.26 -11.21
CA ILE A 59 -14.70 -6.99 -11.08
C ILE A 59 -15.25 -6.79 -12.48
N GLU A 60 -16.08 -7.75 -12.91
CA GLU A 60 -16.81 -7.71 -14.17
C GLU A 60 -17.99 -6.74 -14.06
N ASN A 61 -17.71 -5.47 -14.35
CA ASN A 61 -18.71 -4.41 -14.61
C ASN A 61 -18.38 -3.78 -15.98
N ASP A 62 -19.16 -2.79 -16.43
CA ASP A 62 -18.98 -2.04 -17.70
C ASP A 62 -17.55 -1.50 -17.96
N LYS A 63 -16.69 -1.44 -16.93
CA LYS A 63 -15.34 -0.84 -17.00
C LYS A 63 -14.18 -1.79 -16.67
N GLN A 64 -14.42 -3.10 -16.50
CA GLN A 64 -13.39 -4.10 -16.10
C GLN A 64 -12.36 -3.57 -15.09
N ILE A 65 -12.69 -3.62 -13.80
CA ILE A 65 -11.86 -3.03 -12.75
C ILE A 65 -10.97 -4.12 -12.13
N LYS A 66 -9.65 -3.92 -12.12
CA LYS A 66 -8.68 -4.77 -11.41
C LYS A 66 -8.40 -4.23 -10.00
N LEU A 67 -8.58 -5.07 -8.99
CA LEU A 67 -8.20 -4.84 -7.60
C LEU A 67 -7.19 -5.90 -7.13
N TYR A 68 -6.62 -5.68 -5.94
CA TYR A 68 -5.94 -6.73 -5.20
C TYR A 68 -6.70 -7.08 -3.93
N GLN A 69 -6.89 -8.38 -3.72
CA GLN A 69 -7.09 -8.95 -2.39
C GLN A 69 -5.71 -9.14 -1.78
N ILE A 70 -5.52 -8.68 -0.54
CA ILE A 70 -4.22 -8.66 0.14
C ILE A 70 -4.37 -9.43 1.46
N THR A 71 -3.53 -10.44 1.66
CA THR A 71 -3.38 -11.11 2.95
C THR A 71 -2.36 -10.36 3.80
N ILE A 72 -2.80 -9.80 4.92
CA ILE A 72 -1.99 -9.06 5.88
C ILE A 72 -1.58 -10.01 7.01
N TYR A 73 -0.33 -9.90 7.50
CA TYR A 73 0.22 -10.76 8.57
C TYR A 73 0.12 -12.27 8.26
N GLU A 74 0.46 -12.66 7.03
CA GLU A 74 0.38 -14.05 6.57
C GLU A 74 1.10 -15.04 7.51
N GLY A 75 0.34 -16.00 8.04
CA GLY A 75 0.81 -17.03 8.96
C GLY A 75 0.85 -16.63 10.44
N GLU A 76 0.42 -15.42 10.80
CA GLU A 76 0.36 -14.92 12.18
C GLU A 76 -1.08 -14.98 12.75
N PRO A 77 -1.26 -15.00 14.09
CA PRO A 77 -2.61 -14.97 14.71
C PRO A 77 -3.46 -13.76 14.30
N GLU A 78 -2.82 -12.66 13.94
CA GLU A 78 -3.44 -11.42 13.48
C GLU A 78 -3.70 -11.39 11.96
N GLU A 79 -3.56 -12.51 11.24
CA GLU A 79 -3.82 -12.59 9.80
C GLU A 79 -5.23 -12.12 9.43
N TYR A 80 -5.33 -11.28 8.40
CA TYR A 80 -6.62 -10.93 7.81
C TYR A 80 -6.51 -10.60 6.33
N ILE A 81 -7.64 -10.67 5.64
CA ILE A 81 -7.77 -10.29 4.24
C ILE A 81 -8.36 -8.88 4.15
N THR A 82 -7.80 -8.05 3.27
CA THR A 82 -8.34 -6.74 2.90
C THR A 82 -8.27 -6.55 1.38
N PHE A 83 -8.87 -5.48 0.88
CA PHE A 83 -8.84 -5.10 -0.52
C PHE A 83 -8.27 -3.69 -0.67
N CYS A 84 -7.66 -3.40 -1.82
CA CYS A 84 -7.24 -2.05 -2.15
C CYS A 84 -8.19 -1.40 -3.16
N THR A 85 -8.08 -0.08 -3.34
CA THR A 85 -8.81 0.64 -4.40
C THR A 85 -8.16 0.41 -5.78
N PRO A 86 -8.86 0.73 -6.90
CA PRO A 86 -8.29 0.62 -8.24
C PRO A 86 -7.04 1.48 -8.46
N GLU A 87 -6.97 2.65 -7.83
CA GLU A 87 -5.80 3.54 -7.92
C GLU A 87 -4.58 2.89 -7.25
N CYS A 88 -4.81 2.19 -6.13
CA CYS A 88 -3.76 1.46 -5.43
C CYS A 88 -3.27 0.26 -6.24
N SER A 89 -4.16 -0.51 -6.88
CA SER A 89 -3.74 -1.64 -7.72
C SER A 89 -2.93 -1.17 -8.93
N ALA A 90 -3.35 -0.09 -9.59
CA ALA A 90 -2.61 0.51 -10.69
C ALA A 90 -1.24 1.05 -10.25
N ALA A 91 -1.14 1.66 -9.07
CA ALA A 91 0.13 2.13 -8.52
C ALA A 91 1.09 0.96 -8.22
N ILE A 92 0.57 -0.14 -7.66
CA ILE A 92 1.35 -1.37 -7.43
C ILE A 92 1.89 -1.91 -8.76
N ASP A 93 1.05 -2.05 -9.79
CA ASP A 93 1.46 -2.53 -11.11
C ASP A 93 2.55 -1.66 -11.73
N SER A 94 2.39 -0.33 -11.68
CA SER A 94 3.36 0.63 -12.20
C SER A 94 4.70 0.51 -11.48
N TYR A 95 4.67 0.38 -10.15
CA TYR A 95 5.87 0.25 -9.34
C TYR A 95 6.62 -1.07 -9.59
N LEU A 96 5.90 -2.19 -9.71
CA LEU A 96 6.49 -3.49 -10.04
C LEU A 96 7.09 -3.48 -11.44
N SER A 97 6.38 -2.90 -12.41
CA SER A 97 6.89 -2.75 -13.78
C SER A 97 8.17 -1.92 -13.82
N TYR A 98 8.27 -0.86 -13.01
CA TYR A 98 9.49 -0.08 -12.86
C TYR A 98 10.66 -0.91 -12.30
N ARG A 99 10.40 -1.76 -11.30
CA ARG A 99 11.40 -2.66 -10.73
C ARG A 99 11.89 -3.69 -11.74
N GLU A 100 10.98 -4.29 -12.51
CA GLU A 100 11.33 -5.24 -13.58
C GLU A 100 12.18 -4.58 -14.67
N ARG A 101 11.85 -3.34 -15.07
CA ARG A 101 12.70 -2.56 -15.99
C ARG A 101 14.06 -2.18 -15.41
N SER A 102 14.24 -2.31 -14.10
CA SER A 102 15.50 -2.13 -13.39
C SER A 102 16.22 -3.46 -13.16
N ASP A 103 15.94 -4.46 -14.01
CA ASP A 103 16.50 -5.83 -13.97
C ASP A 103 16.21 -6.62 -12.68
N GLU A 104 15.19 -6.22 -11.92
CA GLU A 104 14.76 -6.94 -10.72
C GLU A 104 13.76 -8.05 -11.09
N LYS A 105 14.07 -9.31 -10.75
CA LYS A 105 13.15 -10.43 -10.95
C LYS A 105 12.12 -10.51 -9.83
N ILE A 106 10.86 -10.21 -10.16
CA ILE A 106 9.75 -10.27 -9.21
C ILE A 106 9.24 -11.72 -9.10
N VAL A 107 9.42 -12.32 -7.93
CA VAL A 107 8.97 -13.68 -7.57
C VAL A 107 8.08 -13.67 -6.32
N PRO A 108 7.34 -14.74 -5.99
CA PRO A 108 6.36 -14.73 -4.89
C PRO A 108 6.90 -14.26 -3.52
N ASN A 109 8.15 -14.59 -3.19
CA ASN A 109 8.79 -14.16 -1.92
C ASN A 109 9.43 -12.76 -1.97
N THR A 110 9.34 -12.06 -3.09
CA THR A 110 9.86 -10.70 -3.25
C THR A 110 9.07 -9.74 -2.38
N PRO A 111 9.71 -8.90 -1.55
CA PRO A 111 9.01 -7.85 -0.81
C PRO A 111 8.28 -6.91 -1.77
N LEU A 112 7.06 -6.49 -1.39
CA LEU A 112 6.33 -5.51 -2.19
C LEU A 112 7.14 -4.21 -2.28
N ILE A 113 7.59 -3.67 -1.14
CA ILE A 113 8.42 -2.48 -1.08
C ILE A 113 9.90 -2.87 -1.04
N ARG A 114 10.68 -2.34 -1.98
CA ARG A 114 12.15 -2.50 -1.96
C ARG A 114 12.76 -1.70 -0.81
N ALA A 115 13.59 -2.37 -0.01
CA ALA A 115 14.35 -1.75 1.08
C ALA A 115 15.32 -0.69 0.54
N ILE A 116 15.50 0.40 1.31
CA ILE A 116 16.56 1.38 1.06
C ILE A 116 17.86 0.75 1.58
N ARG A 117 18.87 0.65 0.72
CA ARG A 117 20.25 0.35 1.12
C ARG A 117 20.99 1.64 1.41
#